data_AF-A0A6G5QHL6-F1
#
_entry.id   AF-A0A6G5QHL6-F1
#
_cell.length_a   1.000
_cell.length_b   1.000
_cell.length_c   1.000
_cell.angle_alpha   90.00
_cell.angle_beta   90.00
_cell.angle_gamma   90.00
#
_symmetry.space_group_name_H-M   'P 1'
#
loop_
_entity.id
_entity.type
_entity.pdbx_description
1 polymer ?
#
loop_
_entity_poly.entity_id
_entity_poly.type
_entity_poly.pdbx_seq_one_letter_code
_entity_poly.pdbx_strand_id
1 'polypeptide(L)'
;MRKFLFFAIFVSAFGFDIDDLDKGMDALRKEDYKTAFEIFHIGCEADDALACEELGMMYVNNEVPSELDAREQKAKIGLEYFLKSCEKLEYMNACDDIVSLKGEFMPLFGAEIFNRASKKYDELLTEFKSDTNTSE
;
A
#
# COMPACT_ATOMS: atom_id res chain seq x y z
N MET A 1 12.72 -49.15 1.25
CA MET A 1 12.08 -48.65 2.49
C MET A 1 13.12 -47.86 3.25
N ARG A 2 13.12 -46.53 3.15
CA ARG A 2 12.51 -45.60 4.11
C ARG A 2 12.27 -44.29 3.32
N LYS A 3 11.08 -44.12 2.73
CA LYS A 3 10.01 -43.25 3.26
C LYS A 3 10.58 -41.98 3.94
N PHE A 4 11.17 -41.09 3.17
CA PHE A 4 11.07 -39.65 3.40
C PHE A 4 10.18 -39.14 2.24
N LEU A 5 8.88 -39.40 2.32
CA LEU A 5 7.89 -38.36 2.66
C LEU A 5 8.19 -37.07 1.91
N PHE A 6 7.59 -37.01 0.72
CA PHE A 6 7.10 -35.80 0.09
C PHE A 6 6.67 -34.76 1.16
N PHE A 7 7.43 -33.69 1.28
CA PHE A 7 6.87 -32.36 1.52
C PHE A 7 7.25 -31.49 0.33
N ALA A 8 6.85 -31.95 -0.85
CA ALA A 8 6.55 -31.04 -1.92
C ALA A 8 5.13 -30.52 -1.68
N ILE A 9 4.93 -29.21 -1.89
CA ILE A 9 3.65 -28.49 -2.00
C ILE A 9 2.95 -28.33 -0.63
N PHE A 10 2.74 -27.14 -0.04
CA PHE A 10 2.29 -25.85 -0.56
C PHE A 10 3.02 -24.74 0.23
N VAL A 11 4.02 -24.05 -0.35
CA VAL A 11 3.99 -22.59 -0.16
C VAL A 11 2.86 -22.22 -1.08
N SER A 12 1.67 -22.11 -0.51
CA SER A 12 0.50 -21.76 -1.28
C SER A 12 0.80 -20.45 -1.97
N ALA A 13 0.95 -20.52 -3.28
CA ALA A 13 0.53 -19.47 -4.19
C ALA A 13 -1.01 -19.31 -4.12
N PHE A 14 -1.58 -19.27 -2.92
CA PHE A 14 -2.78 -18.52 -2.65
C PHE A 14 -2.24 -17.09 -2.60
N GLY A 15 -2.15 -16.46 -3.77
CA GLY A 15 -1.78 -15.06 -3.86
C GLY A 15 -2.76 -14.23 -3.03
N PHE A 16 -2.29 -13.09 -2.55
CA PHE A 16 -3.20 -12.09 -2.01
C PHE A 16 -4.25 -11.75 -3.08
N ASP A 17 -5.53 -11.79 -2.70
CA ASP A 17 -6.64 -11.55 -3.61
C ASP A 17 -7.63 -10.52 -3.03
N ILE A 18 -8.70 -10.27 -3.77
CA ILE A 18 -9.74 -9.29 -3.40
C ILE A 18 -10.45 -9.72 -2.10
N ASP A 19 -10.62 -11.02 -1.84
CA ASP A 19 -11.28 -11.50 -0.62
C ASP A 19 -10.41 -11.20 0.61
N ASP A 20 -9.09 -11.24 0.49
CA ASP A 20 -8.18 -10.83 1.55
C ASP A 20 -8.21 -9.32 1.79
N LEU A 21 -8.26 -8.50 0.73
CA LEU A 21 -8.43 -7.05 0.86
C LEU A 21 -9.74 -6.72 1.59
N ASP A 22 -10.86 -7.35 1.20
CA ASP A 22 -12.16 -7.17 1.84
C ASP A 22 -12.13 -7.52 3.35
N LYS A 23 -11.42 -8.59 3.72
CA LYS A 23 -11.21 -8.95 5.14
C LYS A 23 -10.42 -7.88 5.89
N GLY A 24 -9.40 -7.30 5.26
CA GLY A 24 -8.62 -6.20 5.83
C GLY A 24 -9.50 -4.97 6.10
N MET A 25 -10.29 -4.57 5.11
CA MET A 25 -11.24 -3.44 5.24
C MET A 25 -12.31 -3.70 6.29
N ASP A 26 -12.80 -4.94 6.38
CA ASP A 26 -13.75 -5.37 7.41
C ASP A 26 -13.17 -5.32 8.82
N ALA A 27 -11.90 -5.71 8.99
CA ALA A 27 -11.19 -5.60 10.26
C ALA A 27 -11.00 -4.13 10.64
N LEU A 28 -10.59 -3.28 9.69
CA LEU A 28 -10.39 -1.85 9.90
C LEU A 28 -11.68 -1.15 10.37
N ARG A 29 -12.82 -1.43 9.71
CA ARG A 29 -14.15 -0.89 10.08
C ARG A 29 -14.62 -1.32 11.47
N LYS A 30 -14.11 -2.45 11.97
CA LYS A 30 -14.41 -2.98 13.32
C LYS A 30 -13.39 -2.51 14.36
N GLU A 31 -12.47 -1.61 13.99
CA GLU A 31 -11.35 -1.15 14.81
C GLU A 31 -10.42 -2.31 15.25
N ASP A 32 -10.42 -3.43 14.52
CA ASP A 32 -9.46 -4.52 14.69
C ASP A 32 -8.19 -4.19 13.89
N TYR A 33 -7.49 -3.16 14.34
CA TYR A 33 -6.30 -2.62 13.67
C TYR A 33 -5.17 -3.64 13.58
N LYS A 34 -5.10 -4.60 14.50
CA LYS A 34 -4.09 -5.65 14.44
C LYS A 34 -4.32 -6.55 13.24
N THR A 35 -5.54 -7.06 13.09
CA THR A 35 -5.89 -7.93 11.95
C THR A 35 -5.78 -7.17 10.63
N ALA A 36 -6.26 -5.92 10.57
CA ALA A 36 -6.14 -5.08 9.38
C ALA A 36 -4.67 -4.88 8.97
N PHE A 37 -3.80 -4.52 9.93
CA PHE A 37 -2.37 -4.35 9.70
C PHE A 37 -1.73 -5.62 9.14
N GLU A 38 -1.98 -6.78 9.75
CA GLU A 38 -1.39 -8.05 9.31
C GLU A 38 -1.79 -8.38 7.87
N ILE A 39 -3.06 -8.18 7.51
CA ILE A 39 -3.59 -8.43 6.16
C ILE A 39 -2.96 -7.48 5.14
N PHE A 40 -3.03 -6.17 5.37
CA PHE A 40 -2.51 -5.18 4.41
C PHE A 40 -0.99 -5.25 4.30
N HIS A 41 -0.28 -5.58 5.39
CA HIS A 41 1.15 -5.84 5.33
C HIS A 41 1.47 -7.04 4.44
N ILE A 42 0.75 -8.15 4.57
CA ILE A 42 0.94 -9.33 3.70
C ILE A 42 0.64 -8.97 2.25
N GLY A 43 -0.46 -8.27 1.98
CA GLY A 43 -0.82 -7.86 0.61
C GLY A 43 0.21 -6.92 0.00
N CYS A 44 0.69 -5.94 0.77
CA CYS A 44 1.71 -5.03 0.29
C CYS A 44 3.05 -5.74 0.03
N GLU A 45 3.43 -6.73 0.85
CA GLU A 45 4.61 -7.57 0.59
C GLU A 45 4.44 -8.47 -0.64
N ALA A 46 3.19 -8.79 -1.00
CA ALA A 46 2.83 -9.45 -2.25
C ALA A 46 2.72 -8.47 -3.44
N ASP A 47 3.14 -7.21 -3.28
CA ASP A 47 3.07 -6.15 -4.28
C ASP A 47 1.63 -5.84 -4.76
N ASP A 48 0.65 -6.02 -3.89
CA ASP A 48 -0.71 -5.52 -4.11
C ASP A 48 -0.78 -4.01 -3.80
N ALA A 49 -1.22 -3.23 -4.79
CA ALA A 49 -1.20 -1.78 -4.71
C ALA A 49 -2.20 -1.21 -3.69
N LEU A 50 -3.39 -1.82 -3.61
CA LEU A 50 -4.46 -1.41 -2.69
C LEU A 50 -4.05 -1.71 -1.25
N ALA A 51 -3.51 -2.90 -0.99
CA ALA A 51 -3.00 -3.25 0.32
C ALA A 51 -1.86 -2.31 0.77
N CYS A 52 -0.96 -1.90 -0.15
CA CYS A 52 0.06 -0.91 0.18
C CYS A 52 -0.53 0.48 0.48
N GLU A 53 -1.56 0.91 -0.24
CA GLU A 53 -2.26 2.18 0.03
C GLU A 53 -2.96 2.13 1.38
N GLU A 54 -3.76 1.10 1.66
CA GLU A 54 -4.47 0.96 2.95
C GLU A 54 -3.51 0.88 4.14
N LEU A 55 -2.38 0.18 3.99
CA LEU A 55 -1.33 0.19 5.01
C LEU A 55 -0.76 1.61 5.22
N GLY A 56 -0.57 2.37 4.14
CA GLY A 56 -0.18 3.77 4.17
C GLY A 56 -1.17 4.64 4.98
N MET A 57 -2.47 4.47 4.70
CA MET A 57 -3.56 5.15 5.43
C MET A 57 -3.53 4.84 6.92
N MET A 58 -3.36 3.57 7.30
CA MET A 58 -3.28 3.18 8.71
C MET A 58 -2.13 3.89 9.45
N TYR A 59 -0.97 4.03 8.80
CA TYR A 59 0.17 4.74 9.39
C TYR A 59 -0.08 6.25 9.52
N VAL A 60 -0.68 6.88 8.52
CA VAL A 60 -1.03 8.32 8.56
C VAL A 60 -2.07 8.62 9.64
N ASN A 61 -3.08 7.75 9.77
CA ASN A 61 -4.15 7.89 10.75
C ASN A 61 -3.74 7.48 12.17
N ASN A 62 -2.50 7.02 12.38
CA ASN A 62 -2.01 6.45 13.65
C ASN A 62 -2.84 5.24 14.14
N GLU A 63 -3.40 4.47 13.23
CA GLU A 63 -4.19 3.28 13.51
C GLU A 63 -3.31 2.05 13.76
N VAL A 64 -2.05 2.05 13.30
CA VAL A 64 -1.10 0.96 13.56
C VAL A 64 -0.77 0.90 15.06
N PRO A 65 -1.10 -0.20 15.78
CA PRO A 65 -0.76 -0.33 17.20
C PRO A 65 0.75 -0.31 17.45
N SER A 66 1.18 0.27 18.57
CA SER A 66 2.62 0.37 18.90
C SER A 66 3.27 -0.99 19.15
N GLU A 67 2.48 -2.01 19.50
CA GLU A 67 2.94 -3.39 19.67
C GLU A 67 3.35 -4.04 18.35
N LEU A 68 2.80 -3.58 17.22
CA LEU A 68 3.16 -4.07 15.88
C LEU A 68 4.31 -3.27 15.30
N ASP A 69 4.27 -1.94 15.50
CA ASP A 69 5.33 -1.06 15.05
C ASP A 69 5.49 0.15 15.99
N ALA A 70 6.63 0.15 16.70
CA ALA A 70 7.01 1.18 17.65
C ALA A 70 7.87 2.29 17.03
N ARG A 71 8.06 2.31 15.70
CA ARG A 71 8.80 3.38 15.03
C ARG A 71 8.09 4.73 15.21
N GLU A 72 8.90 5.74 15.49
CA GLU A 72 8.48 7.14 15.52
C GLU A 72 8.17 7.66 14.11
N GLN A 73 7.43 8.76 14.01
CA GLN A 73 7.04 9.39 12.73
C GLN A 73 6.22 8.47 11.81
N LYS A 74 5.17 7.83 12.35
CA LYS A 74 4.27 6.92 11.62
C LYS A 74 3.78 7.49 10.29
N ALA A 75 3.41 8.77 10.25
CA ALA A 75 3.02 9.44 9.00
C ALA A 75 4.08 9.36 7.89
N LYS A 76 5.38 9.43 8.22
CA LYS A 76 6.45 9.28 7.22
C LYS A 76 6.47 7.87 6.64
N ILE A 77 6.28 6.85 7.48
CA ILE A 77 6.19 5.46 7.06
C ILE A 77 4.97 5.27 6.15
N GLY A 78 3.84 5.89 6.50
CA GLY A 78 2.63 5.87 5.67
C GLY A 78 2.85 6.45 4.28
N LEU A 79 3.51 7.62 4.21
CA LEU A 79 3.91 8.22 2.93
C LEU A 79 4.84 7.31 2.11
N GLU A 80 5.76 6.59 2.75
CA GLU A 80 6.63 5.62 2.07
C GLU A 80 5.84 4.44 1.47
N TYR A 81 4.81 3.94 2.16
CA TYR A 81 3.92 2.91 1.63
C TYR A 81 3.05 3.41 0.47
N PHE A 82 2.49 4.62 0.58
CA PHE A 82 1.83 5.25 -0.56
C PHE A 82 2.79 5.39 -1.74
N LEU A 83 4.04 5.80 -1.50
CA LEU A 83 5.01 6.00 -2.58
C LEU A 83 5.37 4.69 -3.26
N LYS A 84 5.45 3.58 -2.51
CA LYS A 84 5.60 2.24 -3.09
C LYS A 84 4.41 1.93 -4.01
N SER A 85 3.18 2.12 -3.55
CA SER A 85 1.96 1.89 -4.34
C SER A 85 1.92 2.77 -5.61
N CYS A 86 2.23 4.06 -5.46
CA CYS A 86 2.28 5.06 -6.51
C CYS A 86 3.36 4.77 -7.58
N GLU A 87 4.62 4.60 -7.17
CA GLU A 87 5.74 4.52 -8.12
C GLU A 87 6.02 3.10 -8.58
N LYS A 88 6.11 2.15 -7.64
CA LYS A 88 6.50 0.77 -7.97
C LYS A 88 5.34 0.00 -8.59
N LEU A 89 4.12 0.24 -8.09
CA LEU A 89 2.92 -0.50 -8.49
C LEU A 89 1.99 0.31 -9.40
N GLU A 90 2.40 1.54 -9.75
CA GLU A 90 1.73 2.41 -10.72
C GLU A 90 0.26 2.73 -10.39
N TYR A 91 -0.07 2.72 -9.11
CA TYR A 91 -1.42 3.01 -8.65
C TYR A 91 -1.62 4.50 -8.44
N MET A 92 -2.29 5.13 -9.41
CA MET A 92 -2.47 6.58 -9.52
C MET A 92 -3.13 7.20 -8.27
N ASN A 93 -4.09 6.52 -7.64
CA ASN A 93 -4.79 7.06 -6.47
C ASN A 93 -3.82 7.25 -5.28
N ALA A 94 -2.92 6.30 -5.04
CA ALA A 94 -1.90 6.46 -4.00
C ALA A 94 -0.94 7.64 -4.27
N CYS A 95 -0.74 8.01 -5.55
CA CYS A 95 0.01 9.23 -5.86
C CYS A 95 -0.79 10.49 -5.47
N ASP A 96 -2.10 10.50 -5.72
CA ASP A 96 -2.99 11.60 -5.35
C ASP A 96 -3.09 11.77 -3.82
N ASP A 97 -3.11 10.67 -3.07
CA ASP A 97 -3.09 10.71 -1.60
C ASP A 97 -1.85 11.42 -1.06
N ILE A 98 -0.66 11.11 -1.59
CA ILE A 98 0.58 11.81 -1.20
C ILE A 98 0.46 13.32 -1.52
N VAL A 99 -0.05 13.67 -2.70
CA VAL A 99 -0.19 15.08 -3.11
C VAL A 99 -1.18 15.82 -2.21
N SER A 100 -2.28 15.17 -1.84
CA SER A 100 -3.30 15.72 -0.94
C SER A 100 -2.75 15.99 0.46
N LEU A 101 -1.85 15.13 0.94
CA LEU A 101 -1.21 15.28 2.26
C LEU A 101 -0.04 16.27 2.28
N LYS A 102 0.32 16.88 1.14
CA LYS A 102 1.45 17.81 1.02
C LYS A 102 1.38 18.97 2.01
N GLY A 103 0.21 19.56 2.20
CA GLY A 103 0.05 20.70 3.11
C GLY A 103 0.41 20.38 4.56
N GLU A 104 0.10 19.17 4.99
CA GLU A 104 0.31 18.71 6.36
C GLU A 104 1.74 18.26 6.61
N PHE A 105 2.30 17.44 5.71
CA PHE A 105 3.54 16.73 5.97
C PHE A 105 4.78 17.33 5.29
N MET A 106 4.65 18.17 4.27
CA MET A 106 5.79 18.84 3.64
C MET A 106 6.62 19.69 4.60
N PRO A 107 6.04 20.46 5.54
CA PRO A 107 6.83 21.20 6.54
C PRO A 107 7.64 20.29 7.47
N LEU A 108 7.25 19.02 7.63
CA LEU A 108 7.88 18.06 8.54
C LEU A 108 8.95 17.23 7.84
N PHE A 109 8.69 16.77 6.61
CA PHE A 109 9.53 15.78 5.91
C PHE A 109 10.20 16.33 4.64
N GLY A 110 9.95 17.58 4.28
CA GLY A 110 10.48 18.20 3.06
C GLY A 110 9.68 17.84 1.81
N ALA A 111 10.14 18.32 0.65
CA ALA A 111 9.37 18.26 -0.60
C ALA A 111 9.62 17.02 -1.46
N GLU A 112 10.61 16.18 -1.12
CA GLU A 112 11.10 15.11 -2.00
C GLU A 112 10.01 14.11 -2.38
N ILE A 113 9.32 13.53 -1.39
CA ILE A 113 8.27 12.53 -1.60
C ILE A 113 7.09 13.08 -2.40
N PHE A 114 6.71 14.34 -2.14
CA PHE A 114 5.61 15.01 -2.83
C PHE A 114 5.96 15.31 -4.29
N ASN A 115 7.18 15.77 -4.56
CA ASN A 115 7.63 16.02 -5.93
C ASN A 115 7.70 14.74 -6.76
N ARG A 116 8.15 13.65 -6.13
CA ARG A 116 8.17 12.31 -6.72
C ARG A 116 6.77 11.82 -7.08
N ALA A 117 5.84 11.87 -6.12
CA ALA A 117 4.45 11.48 -6.33
C ALA A 117 3.75 12.33 -7.41
N SER A 118 3.92 13.66 -7.39
CA SER A 118 3.36 14.55 -8.42
C SER A 118 3.88 14.20 -9.83
N LYS A 119 5.19 13.94 -9.96
CA LYS A 119 5.78 13.56 -11.24
C LYS A 119 5.18 12.25 -11.77
N LYS A 120 5.09 11.22 -10.91
CA LYS A 120 4.53 9.92 -11.30
C LYS A 120 3.03 10.02 -11.63
N TYR A 121 2.27 10.81 -10.87
CA TYR A 121 0.85 11.07 -11.18
C TYR A 121 0.66 11.67 -12.58
N ASP A 122 1.43 12.70 -12.93
CA ASP A 122 1.37 13.35 -14.25
C ASP A 122 1.75 12.38 -15.40
N GLU A 123 2.72 11.50 -15.17
CA GLU A 123 3.13 10.43 -16.10
C GLU A 123 1.97 9.46 -16.35
N LEU A 124 1.42 8.86 -15.28
CA LEU A 124 0.32 7.90 -15.36
C LEU A 124 -0.95 8.53 -15.99
N LEU A 125 -1.24 9.79 -15.67
CA LEU A 125 -2.38 10.51 -16.24
C LEU A 125 -2.22 10.72 -17.75
N THR A 126 -0.99 10.94 -18.21
CA THR A 126 -0.69 11.10 -19.64
C THR A 126 -0.87 9.77 -20.38
N GLU A 127 -0.36 8.68 -19.81
CA GLU A 127 -0.50 7.32 -20.35
C GLU A 127 -1.98 6.92 -20.47
N PHE A 128 -2.75 7.09 -19.38
CA PHE A 128 -4.20 6.81 -19.38
C PHE A 128 -4.96 7.59 -20.48
N LYS A 129 -4.64 8.88 -20.66
CA LYS A 129 -5.24 9.69 -21.73
C LYS A 129 -4.85 9.18 -23.12
N SER A 130 -3.60 8.76 -23.31
CA SER A 130 -3.16 8.22 -24.60
C SER A 130 -3.86 6.90 -24.97
N ASP A 131 -4.10 6.02 -23.99
CA ASP A 131 -4.81 4.77 -24.20
C ASP A 131 -6.26 5.01 -24.63
N THR A 132 -6.95 5.97 -24.00
CA THR A 132 -8.33 6.33 -24.36
C THR A 132 -8.47 6.96 -25.75
N ASN A 133 -7.44 7.67 -26.24
CA ASN A 133 -7.45 8.32 -27.56
C ASN A 133 -7.06 7.38 -28.71
N THR A 134 -6.54 6.19 -28.43
CA THR A 134 -6.17 5.19 -29.47
C THR A 134 -7.25 4.14 -29.70
N SER A 135 -8.35 4.20 -28.94
CA SER A 135 -9.52 3.31 -29.06
C SER A 135 -10.67 3.86 -29.91
N GLU A 136 -10.48 4.98 -30.61
CA GLU A 136 -11.40 5.53 -31.64
C GLU A 136 -10.88 5.27 -33.07
#